data_AF-A0A9N9ST51-F1
#
_entry.id   AF-A0A9N9ST51-F1
#
_cell.length_a   1.000
_cell.length_b   1.000
_cell.length_c   1.000
_cell.angle_alpha   90.00
_cell.angle_beta   90.00
_cell.angle_gamma   90.00
#
_symmetry.space_group_name_H-M   'P 1'
#
loop_
_entity.id
_entity.type
_entity.pdbx_description
1 polymer ?
#
loop_
_entity_poly.entity_id
_entity_poly.type
_entity_poly.pdbx_seq_one_letter_code
_entity_poly.pdbx_strand_id
1 'polypeptide(L)'
;MEASLAKPEEKQVAAKDPMEVNSSEVGTEAESLETLEYEEEEVFFQDIDLLAEHSILEDDIKSIKNMGITTIKGLQMTMKKKLLEIKGITEEKIDKIKEACCKISLSNVFMTALEVSDQRKQIFKLHTGSSDLDKLLGGGIESMSITEVFGEFRTGKTQLSHTLCVTAQMPGANGYLGGKVMFIDTEHTFRPERLRPIAERFNLDQTAVMENILYARAYNSEHQFEMLNLVAAKFHEEGGIFKLLIVDSIMALFRVDYTGRGEMADRQQKLGQMLSRLQKISEEFNVAVFITNQISSDFSVAQLEPDVPKPVGGNVLAHSSTTRLALRKGKGNRRIARLYDSPDLEENEVSYIITNGGIDDVKKME
;
A
#
# COMPACT_ATOMS: atom_id res chain seq x y z
N MET A 1 -41.44 15.70 -51.18
CA MET A 1 -41.64 16.33 -49.86
C MET A 1 -42.25 15.26 -48.98
N GLU A 2 -41.45 14.84 -48.00
CA GLU A 2 -41.67 14.00 -46.81
C GLU A 2 -42.59 12.75 -46.87
N ALA A 3 -41.93 11.63 -46.57
CA ALA A 3 -42.43 10.27 -46.34
C ALA A 3 -43.02 10.15 -44.91
N SER A 4 -44.19 9.51 -44.66
CA SER A 4 -44.47 8.05 -44.60
C SER A 4 -43.69 7.38 -43.45
N LEU A 5 -44.23 6.61 -42.50
CA LEU A 5 -45.32 5.62 -42.52
C LEU A 5 -45.78 5.27 -41.09
N ALA A 6 -47.01 4.76 -41.03
CA ALA A 6 -47.76 4.27 -39.89
C ALA A 6 -47.25 2.94 -39.30
N LYS A 7 -47.57 2.71 -38.01
CA LYS A 7 -47.49 1.43 -37.29
C LYS A 7 -48.52 0.42 -37.82
N PRO A 8 -48.20 -0.89 -37.78
CA PRO A 8 -49.23 -1.91 -37.51
C PRO A 8 -48.72 -3.03 -36.54
N GLU A 9 -49.51 -3.40 -35.53
CA GLU A 9 -50.42 -4.57 -35.44
C GLU A 9 -49.77 -5.89 -34.99
N GLU A 10 -50.25 -6.41 -33.86
CA GLU A 10 -50.06 -7.78 -33.35
C GLU A 10 -50.99 -8.77 -34.05
N LYS A 11 -50.48 -9.98 -34.36
CA LYS A 11 -51.28 -11.19 -34.59
C LYS A 11 -50.61 -12.43 -33.98
N GLN A 12 -51.45 -13.29 -33.40
CA GLN A 12 -51.18 -14.48 -32.57
C GLN A 12 -50.86 -15.76 -33.37
N VAL A 13 -50.60 -16.84 -32.57
CA VAL A 13 -50.82 -18.29 -32.78
C VAL A 13 -49.54 -19.06 -33.20
N ALA A 14 -49.07 -20.17 -32.60
CA ALA A 14 -49.76 -21.34 -32.04
C ALA A 14 -48.94 -22.09 -30.96
N ALA A 15 -49.64 -22.81 -30.08
CA ALA A 15 -49.11 -23.82 -29.16
C ALA A 15 -48.98 -25.21 -29.81
N LYS A 16 -48.03 -26.03 -29.34
CA LYS A 16 -48.07 -27.50 -29.43
C LYS A 16 -47.54 -28.13 -28.14
N ASP A 17 -48.28 -29.12 -27.68
CA ASP A 17 -48.19 -29.92 -26.44
C ASP A 17 -46.94 -30.83 -26.30
N PRO A 18 -46.69 -31.39 -25.09
CA PRO A 18 -45.46 -32.08 -24.73
C PRO A 18 -45.51 -33.58 -25.06
N MET A 19 -44.35 -34.18 -25.34
CA MET A 19 -44.17 -35.63 -25.31
C MET A 19 -42.83 -35.98 -24.66
N GLU A 20 -42.93 -36.75 -23.57
CA GLU A 20 -41.85 -37.50 -22.92
C GLU A 20 -41.12 -38.41 -23.92
N VAL A 21 -39.84 -38.73 -23.65
CA VAL A 21 -39.34 -40.11 -23.54
C VAL A 21 -37.83 -40.13 -23.23
N ASN A 22 -37.54 -40.84 -22.15
CA ASN A 22 -36.38 -41.64 -21.77
C ASN A 22 -34.99 -41.09 -21.39
N SER A 23 -34.63 -41.64 -20.22
CA SER A 23 -33.35 -41.94 -19.62
C SER A 23 -32.28 -42.55 -20.52
N SER A 24 -31.05 -42.36 -20.02
CA SER A 24 -29.79 -43.06 -20.28
C SER A 24 -29.12 -42.82 -21.62
N GLU A 25 -28.06 -42.01 -21.60
CA GLU A 25 -26.72 -42.45 -22.03
C GLU A 25 -25.65 -41.45 -21.56
N VAL A 26 -24.52 -42.00 -21.13
CA VAL A 26 -23.38 -41.33 -20.52
C VAL A 26 -22.53 -40.70 -21.63
N GLY A 27 -22.25 -39.40 -21.52
CA GLY A 27 -21.36 -38.68 -22.42
C GLY A 27 -20.63 -37.57 -21.67
N THR A 28 -19.34 -37.77 -21.46
CA THR A 28 -18.38 -36.81 -20.90
C THR A 28 -18.30 -35.53 -21.73
N GLU A 29 -18.70 -34.41 -21.15
CA GLU A 29 -18.27 -33.08 -21.59
C GLU A 29 -17.76 -32.31 -20.37
N ALA A 30 -16.43 -32.25 -20.28
CA ALA A 30 -15.75 -31.32 -19.41
C ALA A 30 -15.97 -29.92 -19.98
N GLU A 31 -16.81 -29.12 -19.32
CA GLU A 31 -16.97 -27.72 -19.65
C GLU A 31 -15.64 -26.99 -19.46
N SER A 32 -15.24 -26.33 -20.55
CA SER A 32 -14.07 -25.47 -20.68
C SER A 32 -14.09 -24.38 -19.61
N LEU A 33 -13.10 -24.44 -18.71
CA LEU A 33 -12.63 -23.29 -17.95
C LEU A 33 -12.20 -22.22 -18.97
N GLU A 34 -12.97 -21.14 -19.07
CA GLU A 34 -12.52 -19.90 -19.69
C GLU A 34 -11.27 -19.44 -18.93
N THR A 35 -10.11 -19.66 -19.54
CA THR A 35 -8.87 -18.97 -19.19
C THR A 35 -9.14 -17.48 -19.36
N LEU A 36 -9.27 -16.77 -18.24
CA LEU A 36 -9.17 -15.32 -18.20
C LEU A 36 -7.80 -14.96 -18.80
N GLU A 37 -7.80 -14.45 -20.02
CA GLU A 37 -6.64 -13.82 -20.62
C GLU A 37 -6.33 -12.58 -19.78
N TYR A 38 -5.28 -12.67 -18.96
CA TYR A 38 -4.68 -11.51 -18.33
C TYR A 38 -4.07 -10.68 -19.46
N GLU A 39 -4.73 -9.59 -19.87
CA GLU A 39 -4.07 -8.54 -20.63
C GLU A 39 -2.82 -8.14 -19.85
N GLU A 40 -1.64 -8.14 -20.49
CA GLU A 40 -0.38 -7.74 -19.88
C GLU A 40 -0.55 -6.31 -19.34
N GLU A 41 -0.78 -6.15 -18.04
CA GLU A 41 -0.83 -4.83 -17.40
C GLU A 41 0.49 -4.12 -17.71
N GLU A 42 0.41 -2.94 -18.35
CA GLU A 42 1.58 -2.07 -18.51
C GLU A 42 2.20 -1.85 -17.13
N VAL A 43 3.42 -2.39 -16.96
CA VAL A 43 4.14 -2.31 -15.69
C VAL A 43 4.34 -0.83 -15.33
N PHE A 44 3.85 -0.45 -14.14
CA PHE A 44 3.82 0.95 -13.69
C PHE A 44 5.17 1.68 -13.73
N PHE A 45 6.28 0.94 -13.62
CA PHE A 45 7.63 1.47 -13.58
C PHE A 45 8.45 1.08 -14.80
N GLN A 46 9.47 1.89 -15.09
CA GLN A 46 10.44 1.65 -16.16
C GLN A 46 11.68 0.95 -15.62
N ASP A 47 12.09 -0.16 -16.23
CA ASP A 47 13.31 -0.89 -15.88
C ASP A 47 14.56 -0.08 -16.21
N ILE A 48 15.60 -0.20 -15.38
CA ILE A 48 16.90 0.44 -15.59
C ILE A 48 17.63 -0.07 -16.85
N ASP A 49 17.28 -1.26 -17.36
CA ASP A 49 17.87 -1.82 -18.59
C ASP A 49 17.60 -0.96 -19.84
N LEU A 50 16.56 -0.12 -19.81
CA LEU A 50 16.30 0.87 -20.87
C LEU A 50 17.48 1.86 -21.07
N LEU A 51 18.37 2.00 -20.08
CA LEU A 51 19.59 2.79 -20.24
C LEU A 51 20.55 2.25 -21.29
N ALA A 52 20.50 0.95 -21.61
CA ALA A 52 21.35 0.33 -22.62
C ALA A 52 21.11 0.96 -24.02
N GLU A 53 19.87 1.31 -24.32
CA GLU A 53 19.48 1.99 -25.56
C GLU A 53 20.05 3.42 -25.66
N HIS A 54 20.48 3.99 -24.53
CA HIS A 54 21.03 5.33 -24.42
C HIS A 54 22.57 5.34 -24.24
N SER A 55 23.26 4.33 -24.79
CA SER A 55 24.72 4.22 -24.77
C SER A 55 25.35 4.08 -23.37
N ILE A 56 24.60 3.55 -22.39
CA ILE A 56 25.16 3.18 -21.09
C ILE A 56 25.65 1.73 -21.14
N LEU A 57 26.84 1.47 -20.59
CA LEU A 57 27.44 0.14 -20.59
C LEU A 57 26.67 -0.81 -19.66
N GLU A 58 26.43 -2.04 -20.11
CA GLU A 58 25.75 -3.07 -19.29
C GLU A 58 26.43 -3.33 -17.95
N ASP A 59 27.77 -3.27 -17.88
CA ASP A 59 28.51 -3.49 -16.64
C ASP A 59 28.26 -2.38 -15.60
N ASP A 60 28.06 -1.14 -16.06
CA ASP A 60 27.68 -0.03 -15.20
C ASP A 60 26.22 -0.23 -14.71
N ILE A 61 25.31 -0.68 -15.58
CA ILE A 61 23.92 -1.02 -15.22
C ILE A 61 23.87 -2.14 -14.18
N LYS A 62 24.61 -3.24 -14.40
CA LYS A 62 24.73 -4.36 -13.44
C LYS A 62 25.26 -3.89 -12.09
N SER A 63 26.26 -3.00 -12.09
CA SER A 63 26.83 -2.43 -10.87
C SER A 63 25.81 -1.61 -10.08
N ILE A 64 24.92 -0.88 -10.77
CA ILE A 64 23.82 -0.14 -10.16
C ILE A 64 22.72 -1.08 -9.63
N LYS A 65 22.37 -2.13 -10.39
CA LYS A 65 21.43 -3.17 -9.94
C LYS A 65 21.91 -3.85 -8.65
N ASN A 66 23.21 -4.14 -8.55
CA ASN A 66 23.81 -4.72 -7.33
C ASN A 66 23.71 -3.81 -6.10
N MET A 67 23.50 -2.51 -6.28
CA MET A 67 23.24 -1.56 -5.19
C MET A 67 21.75 -1.55 -4.75
N GLY A 68 20.89 -2.32 -5.43
CA GLY A 68 19.45 -2.39 -5.17
C GLY A 68 18.63 -1.31 -5.89
N ILE A 69 19.17 -0.74 -6.97
CA ILE A 69 18.46 0.23 -7.83
C ILE A 69 18.12 -0.47 -9.15
N THR A 70 16.83 -0.76 -9.36
CA THR A 70 16.36 -1.55 -10.50
C THR A 70 15.46 -0.79 -11.46
N THR A 71 15.00 0.41 -11.10
CA THR A 71 14.12 1.24 -11.94
C THR A 71 14.75 2.58 -12.31
N ILE A 72 14.29 3.18 -13.41
CA ILE A 72 14.69 4.53 -13.83
C ILE A 72 14.32 5.57 -12.77
N LYS A 73 13.12 5.48 -12.19
CA LYS A 73 12.63 6.40 -11.16
C LYS A 73 13.44 6.29 -9.86
N GLY A 74 13.76 5.07 -9.43
CA GLY A 74 14.63 4.81 -8.28
C GLY A 74 16.03 5.40 -8.47
N LEU A 75 16.57 5.30 -9.69
CA LEU A 75 17.84 5.92 -10.06
C LEU A 75 17.76 7.46 -10.04
N GLN A 76 16.69 8.06 -10.54
CA GLN A 76 16.45 9.52 -10.45
C GLN A 76 16.40 10.02 -9.00
N MET A 77 15.70 9.30 -8.13
CA MET A 77 15.57 9.61 -6.70
C MET A 77 16.87 9.42 -5.88
N THR A 78 17.91 8.84 -6.48
CA THR A 78 19.19 8.58 -5.81
C THR A 78 20.17 9.74 -6.03
N MET A 79 20.82 10.21 -4.96
CA MET A 79 21.81 11.29 -5.05
C MET A 79 23.10 10.83 -5.73
N LYS A 80 23.75 11.73 -6.49
CA LYS A 80 25.06 11.47 -7.10
C LYS A 80 26.10 10.97 -6.09
N LYS A 81 26.12 11.56 -4.89
CA LYS A 81 27.01 11.15 -3.80
C LYS A 81 26.90 9.64 -3.47
N LYS A 82 25.70 9.09 -3.46
CA LYS A 82 25.47 7.66 -3.16
C LYS A 82 25.91 6.77 -4.33
N LEU A 83 25.74 7.25 -5.56
CA LEU A 83 26.17 6.53 -6.77
C LEU A 83 27.71 6.49 -6.91
N LEU A 84 28.41 7.52 -6.42
CA LEU A 84 29.87 7.57 -6.39
C LEU A 84 30.50 6.54 -5.43
N GLU A 85 29.72 5.94 -4.53
CA GLU A 85 30.20 4.86 -3.66
C GLU A 85 30.36 3.53 -4.44
N ILE A 86 29.78 3.43 -5.65
CA ILE A 86 29.93 2.27 -6.52
C ILE A 86 31.34 2.26 -7.12
N LYS A 87 32.10 1.20 -6.81
CA LYS A 87 33.45 1.01 -7.34
C LYS A 87 33.44 0.95 -8.86
N GLY A 88 34.28 1.78 -9.51
CA GLY A 88 34.48 1.77 -10.96
C GLY A 88 33.56 2.72 -11.75
N ILE A 89 32.62 3.40 -11.10
CA ILE A 89 31.80 4.42 -11.74
C ILE A 89 32.39 5.80 -11.43
N THR A 90 32.77 6.54 -12.47
CA THR A 90 33.28 7.92 -12.36
C THR A 90 32.15 8.93 -12.33
N GLU A 91 32.43 10.16 -11.89
CA GLU A 91 31.46 11.25 -11.89
C GLU A 91 30.91 11.54 -13.31
N GLU A 92 31.78 11.53 -14.32
CA GLU A 92 31.38 11.69 -15.73
C GLU A 92 30.40 10.61 -16.21
N LYS A 93 30.58 9.36 -15.76
CA LYS A 93 29.65 8.27 -16.06
C LYS A 93 28.29 8.52 -15.39
N ILE A 94 28.28 8.93 -14.13
CA ILE A 94 27.05 9.23 -13.39
C ILE A 94 26.26 10.35 -14.07
N ASP A 95 26.95 11.37 -14.57
CA ASP A 95 26.31 12.46 -15.29
C ASP A 95 25.64 11.98 -16.57
N LYS A 96 26.32 11.16 -17.37
CA LYS A 96 25.73 10.54 -18.57
C LYS A 96 24.53 9.67 -18.24
N ILE A 97 24.63 8.86 -17.18
CA ILE A 97 23.55 7.98 -16.70
C ILE A 97 22.33 8.81 -16.27
N LYS A 98 22.55 9.89 -15.49
CA LYS A 98 21.48 10.80 -15.05
C LYS A 98 20.84 11.52 -16.23
N GLU A 99 21.63 11.97 -17.20
CA GLU A 99 21.12 12.60 -18.42
C GLU A 99 20.24 11.63 -19.22
N ALA A 100 20.66 10.38 -19.38
CA ALA A 100 19.86 9.34 -20.02
C ALA A 100 18.53 9.10 -19.28
N CYS A 101 18.55 8.99 -17.95
CA CYS A 101 17.32 8.85 -17.15
C CYS A 101 16.32 9.99 -17.38
N CYS A 102 16.82 11.22 -17.52
CA CYS A 102 15.97 12.39 -17.72
C CYS A 102 15.31 12.38 -19.11
N LYS A 103 15.98 11.82 -20.12
CA LYS A 103 15.42 11.63 -21.47
C LYS A 103 14.32 10.58 -21.49
N ILE A 104 14.48 9.48 -20.72
CA ILE A 104 13.53 8.36 -20.68
C ILE A 104 12.25 8.75 -19.93
N SER A 105 12.35 9.28 -18.71
CA SER A 105 11.18 9.50 -17.86
C SER A 105 10.59 10.92 -17.96
N LEU A 106 11.23 11.80 -18.74
CA LEU A 106 10.82 13.21 -18.93
C LEU A 106 10.65 13.99 -17.62
N SER A 107 11.31 13.54 -16.54
CA SER A 107 11.13 14.02 -15.16
C SER A 107 11.58 15.46 -14.90
N ASN A 108 12.33 16.07 -15.82
CA ASN A 108 12.93 17.40 -15.64
C ASN A 108 12.13 18.52 -16.31
N VAL A 109 10.82 18.34 -16.47
CA VAL A 109 9.93 19.33 -17.07
C VAL A 109 8.91 19.78 -16.03
N PHE A 110 8.61 21.09 -16.01
CA PHE A 110 7.52 21.60 -15.20
C PHE A 110 6.19 21.15 -15.81
N MET A 111 5.35 20.53 -14.99
CA MET A 111 4.00 20.14 -15.37
C MET A 111 2.99 21.17 -14.87
N THR A 112 1.92 21.36 -15.63
CA THR A 112 0.75 22.11 -15.22
C THR A 112 -0.03 21.34 -14.15
N ALA A 113 -0.83 22.05 -13.36
CA ALA A 113 -1.69 21.42 -12.35
C ALA A 113 -2.70 20.42 -12.96
N LEU A 114 -3.11 20.64 -14.23
CA LEU A 114 -3.99 19.73 -14.95
C LEU A 114 -3.31 18.39 -15.23
N GLU A 115 -2.08 18.42 -15.75
CA GLU A 115 -1.29 17.20 -16.00
C GLU A 115 -1.02 16.42 -14.71
N VAL A 116 -0.70 17.13 -13.61
CA VAL A 116 -0.55 16.48 -12.29
C VAL A 116 -1.87 15.86 -11.83
N SER A 117 -3.00 16.53 -12.03
CA SER A 117 -4.32 15.99 -11.70
C SER A 117 -4.64 14.72 -12.50
N ASP A 118 -4.24 14.66 -13.77
CA ASP A 118 -4.43 13.48 -14.60
C ASP A 118 -3.52 12.33 -14.15
N GLN A 119 -2.25 12.60 -13.85
CA GLN A 119 -1.34 11.60 -13.28
C GLN A 119 -1.85 11.03 -11.96
N ARG A 120 -2.43 11.87 -11.09
CA ARG A 120 -2.98 11.42 -9.79
C ARG A 120 -4.17 10.47 -9.93
N LYS A 121 -4.78 10.30 -11.11
CA LYS A 121 -5.84 9.29 -11.33
C LYS A 121 -5.36 7.85 -11.15
N GLN A 122 -4.06 7.61 -11.25
CA GLN A 122 -3.45 6.29 -11.02
C GLN A 122 -3.37 5.91 -9.53
N ILE A 123 -3.64 6.86 -8.62
CA ILE A 123 -3.65 6.61 -7.19
C ILE A 123 -4.91 5.83 -6.83
N PHE A 124 -4.73 4.70 -6.18
CA PHE A 124 -5.83 3.90 -5.64
C PHE A 124 -5.93 4.08 -4.13
N LYS A 125 -7.09 3.72 -3.57
CA LYS A 125 -7.35 3.74 -2.13
C LYS A 125 -7.80 2.37 -1.65
N LEU A 126 -7.23 1.90 -0.55
CA LEU A 126 -7.54 0.60 0.05
C LEU A 126 -8.60 0.73 1.13
N HIS A 127 -9.67 -0.06 1.00
CA HIS A 127 -10.77 -0.12 1.97
C HIS A 127 -10.27 -0.61 3.34
N THR A 128 -10.62 0.07 4.42
CA THR A 128 -10.13 -0.27 5.78
C THR A 128 -10.92 -1.39 6.47
N GLY A 129 -12.05 -1.78 5.88
CA GLY A 129 -13.01 -2.75 6.44
C GLY A 129 -14.20 -2.08 7.15
N SER A 130 -14.18 -0.76 7.30
CA SER A 130 -15.23 0.06 7.90
C SER A 130 -15.54 1.24 6.99
N SER A 131 -16.81 1.38 6.60
CA SER A 131 -17.25 2.45 5.73
C SER A 131 -17.11 3.83 6.38
N ASP A 132 -17.21 3.91 7.72
CA ASP A 132 -17.02 5.16 8.45
C ASP A 132 -15.54 5.57 8.53
N LEU A 133 -14.61 4.61 8.67
CA LEU A 133 -13.17 4.88 8.55
C LEU A 133 -12.79 5.32 7.15
N ASP A 134 -13.34 4.69 6.11
CA ASP A 134 -13.04 5.08 4.74
C ASP A 134 -13.56 6.47 4.42
N LYS A 135 -14.73 6.86 4.93
CA LYS A 135 -15.22 8.25 4.81
C LYS A 135 -14.28 9.23 5.51
N LEU A 136 -13.79 8.91 6.71
CA LEU A 136 -12.84 9.75 7.43
C LEU A 136 -11.54 9.94 6.62
N LEU A 137 -11.11 8.92 5.89
CA LEU A 137 -9.90 8.92 5.06
C LEU A 137 -10.14 9.33 3.60
N GLY A 138 -11.34 9.84 3.26
CA GLY A 138 -11.66 10.24 1.89
C GLY A 138 -11.57 9.11 0.86
N GLY A 139 -11.93 7.88 1.27
CA GLY A 139 -11.97 6.68 0.42
C GLY A 139 -11.08 5.53 0.88
N GLY A 140 -10.31 5.69 1.96
CA GLY A 140 -9.44 4.64 2.53
C GLY A 140 -7.95 5.01 2.50
N ILE A 141 -7.08 4.01 2.57
CA ILE A 141 -5.62 4.21 2.62
C ILE A 141 -5.07 4.50 1.22
N GLU A 142 -4.48 5.68 1.02
CA GLU A 142 -3.98 6.16 -0.28
C GLU A 142 -2.65 5.49 -0.70
N SER A 143 -2.52 5.11 -1.99
CA SER A 143 -1.26 4.66 -2.59
C SER A 143 -0.29 5.82 -2.85
N MET A 144 1.00 5.54 -3.07
CA MET A 144 2.06 6.57 -3.19
C MET A 144 2.20 7.48 -1.95
N SER A 145 1.72 7.01 -0.80
CA SER A 145 1.69 7.78 0.43
C SER A 145 1.99 6.90 1.64
N ILE A 146 2.50 7.53 2.70
CA ILE A 146 2.70 6.91 4.01
C ILE A 146 1.53 7.30 4.91
N THR A 147 0.78 6.28 5.35
CA THR A 147 -0.23 6.41 6.39
C THR A 147 0.31 5.87 7.72
N GLU A 148 0.40 6.75 8.72
CA GLU A 148 0.79 6.39 10.09
C GLU A 148 -0.45 6.17 10.96
N VAL A 149 -0.49 5.05 11.68
CA VAL A 149 -1.49 4.81 12.72
C VAL A 149 -0.82 4.64 14.07
N PHE A 150 -1.19 5.49 15.02
CA PHE A 150 -0.61 5.48 16.37
C PHE A 150 -1.68 5.45 17.45
N GLY A 151 -1.31 5.00 18.65
CA GLY A 151 -2.20 4.98 19.80
C GLY A 151 -1.71 4.06 20.91
N GLU A 152 -2.44 4.05 22.02
CA GLU A 152 -2.16 3.20 23.18
C GLU A 152 -2.12 1.70 22.84
N PHE A 153 -1.64 0.89 23.79
CA PHE A 153 -1.82 -0.55 23.74
C PHE A 153 -3.32 -0.90 23.66
N ARG A 154 -3.66 -1.97 22.94
CA ARG A 154 -5.04 -2.50 22.79
C ARG A 154 -6.03 -1.57 22.05
N THR A 155 -5.55 -0.55 21.36
CA THR A 155 -6.40 0.30 20.48
C THR A 155 -6.73 -0.36 19.14
N GLY A 156 -6.00 -1.41 18.75
CA GLY A 156 -6.31 -2.18 17.55
C GLY A 156 -5.43 -1.92 16.33
N LYS A 157 -4.26 -1.27 16.49
CA LYS A 157 -3.30 -1.02 15.39
C LYS A 157 -3.02 -2.27 14.53
N THR A 158 -2.58 -3.35 15.17
CA THR A 158 -2.33 -4.63 14.48
C THR A 158 -3.60 -5.32 13.97
N GLN A 159 -4.77 -5.02 14.54
CA GLN A 159 -6.04 -5.54 13.98
C GLN A 159 -6.43 -4.81 12.70
N LEU A 160 -6.13 -3.51 12.61
CA LEU A 160 -6.29 -2.74 11.38
C LEU A 160 -5.30 -3.22 10.31
N SER A 161 -4.03 -3.45 10.65
CA SER A 161 -3.06 -4.00 9.69
C SER A 161 -3.46 -5.38 9.17
N HIS A 162 -3.91 -6.31 10.04
CA HIS A 162 -4.44 -7.60 9.60
C HIS A 162 -5.68 -7.48 8.70
N THR A 163 -6.56 -6.51 8.95
CA THR A 163 -7.74 -6.28 8.10
C THR A 163 -7.31 -5.79 6.72
N LEU A 164 -6.36 -4.84 6.68
CA LEU A 164 -5.79 -4.32 5.43
C LEU A 164 -5.07 -5.40 4.61
N CYS A 165 -4.42 -6.38 5.24
CA CYS A 165 -3.82 -7.51 4.52
C CYS A 165 -4.84 -8.30 3.66
N VAL A 166 -6.10 -8.33 4.09
CA VAL A 166 -7.18 -9.02 3.38
C VAL A 166 -7.87 -8.07 2.42
N THR A 167 -8.24 -6.87 2.87
CA THR A 167 -9.04 -5.95 2.05
C THR A 167 -8.25 -5.38 0.87
N ALA A 168 -6.92 -5.32 0.95
CA ALA A 168 -6.07 -4.95 -0.18
C ALA A 168 -6.13 -5.97 -1.33
N GLN A 169 -6.60 -7.19 -1.11
CA GLN A 169 -6.70 -8.20 -2.17
C GLN A 169 -8.03 -8.15 -2.93
N MET A 170 -8.94 -7.27 -2.51
CA MET A 170 -10.29 -7.21 -3.06
C MET A 170 -10.38 -6.13 -4.14
N PRO A 171 -11.19 -6.35 -5.19
CA PRO A 171 -11.57 -5.28 -6.08
C PRO A 171 -12.24 -4.13 -5.32
N GLY A 172 -11.88 -2.91 -5.68
CA GLY A 172 -12.31 -1.69 -5.00
C GLY A 172 -12.86 -0.64 -5.94
N ALA A 173 -13.00 0.59 -5.43
CA ALA A 173 -13.42 1.72 -6.24
C ALA A 173 -12.35 2.07 -7.31
N ASN A 174 -12.77 2.81 -8.34
CA ASN A 174 -11.90 3.39 -9.37
C ASN A 174 -11.03 2.35 -10.11
N GLY A 175 -11.55 1.13 -10.33
CA GLY A 175 -10.84 0.10 -11.11
C GLY A 175 -9.70 -0.59 -10.36
N TYR A 176 -9.61 -0.44 -9.03
CA TYR A 176 -8.68 -1.23 -8.23
C TYR A 176 -9.06 -2.72 -8.28
N LEU A 177 -8.15 -3.58 -8.72
CA LEU A 177 -8.41 -5.01 -8.90
C LEU A 177 -8.00 -5.88 -7.69
N GLY A 178 -7.24 -5.33 -6.76
CA GLY A 178 -6.59 -6.08 -5.68
C GLY A 178 -5.13 -6.41 -5.99
N GLY A 179 -4.39 -6.86 -4.98
CA GLY A 179 -3.03 -7.37 -5.17
C GLY A 179 -2.38 -7.86 -3.88
N LYS A 180 -1.14 -8.34 -4.00
CA LYS A 180 -0.38 -8.93 -2.91
C LYS A 180 0.04 -7.90 -1.86
N VAL A 181 0.31 -8.39 -0.66
CA VAL A 181 0.69 -7.58 0.50
C VAL A 181 2.03 -8.06 1.05
N MET A 182 2.91 -7.12 1.41
CA MET A 182 4.12 -7.41 2.19
C MET A 182 3.96 -6.88 3.61
N PHE A 183 4.31 -7.71 4.59
CA PHE A 183 4.23 -7.39 6.02
C PHE A 183 5.59 -7.55 6.68
N ILE A 184 6.14 -6.45 7.19
CA ILE A 184 7.35 -6.41 8.01
C ILE A 184 6.93 -6.29 9.48
N ASP A 185 7.13 -7.35 10.26
CA ASP A 185 6.85 -7.40 11.69
C ASP A 185 8.13 -7.16 12.52
N THR A 186 8.01 -6.34 13.55
CA THR A 186 9.09 -6.07 14.51
C THR A 186 8.73 -6.52 15.94
N GLU A 187 7.45 -6.74 16.23
CA GLU A 187 6.94 -7.04 17.58
C GLU A 187 6.47 -8.49 17.74
N HIS A 188 6.51 -9.30 16.67
CA HIS A 188 5.99 -10.67 16.63
C HIS A 188 4.50 -10.73 16.94
N THR A 189 3.74 -9.85 16.30
CA THR A 189 2.29 -9.69 16.50
C THR A 189 1.47 -10.19 15.31
N PHE A 190 2.11 -10.53 14.20
CA PHE A 190 1.45 -11.20 13.09
C PHE A 190 0.93 -12.57 13.52
N ARG A 191 -0.39 -12.77 13.39
CA ARG A 191 -1.07 -14.02 13.76
C ARG A 191 -1.91 -14.48 12.57
N PRO A 192 -1.39 -15.42 11.75
CA PRO A 192 -2.06 -15.95 10.56
C PRO A 192 -3.53 -16.35 10.78
N GLU A 193 -3.84 -16.89 11.97
CA GLU A 193 -5.18 -17.37 12.34
C GLU A 193 -6.21 -16.23 12.42
N ARG A 194 -5.76 -14.97 12.56
CA ARG A 194 -6.64 -13.79 12.54
C ARG A 194 -7.09 -13.42 11.14
N LEU A 195 -6.39 -13.85 10.09
CA LEU A 195 -6.71 -13.50 8.71
C LEU A 195 -7.88 -14.32 8.16
N ARG A 196 -7.99 -15.60 8.53
CA ARG A 196 -9.06 -16.49 8.04
C ARG A 196 -10.47 -15.98 8.34
N PRO A 197 -10.83 -15.56 9.58
CA PRO A 197 -12.16 -15.00 9.84
C PRO A 197 -12.42 -13.66 9.13
N ILE A 198 -11.36 -12.91 8.80
CA ILE A 198 -11.49 -11.66 8.04
C ILE A 198 -11.79 -12.00 6.57
N ALA A 199 -11.05 -12.94 5.97
CA ALA A 199 -11.31 -13.43 4.62
C ALA A 199 -12.72 -14.02 4.47
N GLU A 200 -13.15 -14.81 5.46
CA GLU A 200 -14.50 -15.38 5.51
C GLU A 200 -15.59 -14.28 5.52
N ARG A 201 -15.40 -13.20 6.30
CA ARG A 201 -16.33 -12.07 6.31
C ARG A 201 -16.53 -11.44 4.94
N PHE A 202 -15.49 -11.42 4.11
CA PHE A 202 -15.52 -10.86 2.76
C PHE A 202 -15.77 -11.92 1.67
N ASN A 203 -16.14 -13.16 2.04
CA ASN A 203 -16.38 -14.28 1.12
C ASN A 203 -15.18 -14.59 0.19
N LEU A 204 -13.95 -14.42 0.70
CA LEU A 204 -12.73 -14.75 -0.03
C LEU A 204 -12.25 -16.16 0.30
N ASP A 205 -11.55 -16.79 -0.65
CA ASP A 205 -10.86 -18.05 -0.37
C ASP A 205 -9.73 -17.83 0.64
N GLN A 206 -9.81 -18.56 1.76
CA GLN A 206 -8.90 -18.37 2.87
C GLN A 206 -7.47 -18.79 2.53
N THR A 207 -7.27 -19.77 1.66
CA THR A 207 -5.92 -20.25 1.30
C THR A 207 -5.25 -19.26 0.36
N ALA A 208 -5.96 -18.84 -0.69
CA ALA A 208 -5.48 -17.86 -1.65
C ALA A 208 -5.11 -16.53 -0.97
N VAL A 209 -5.94 -16.02 -0.05
CA VAL A 209 -5.64 -14.80 0.70
C VAL A 209 -4.32 -14.90 1.47
N MET A 210 -4.04 -16.07 2.04
CA MET A 210 -2.85 -16.30 2.86
C MET A 210 -1.58 -16.42 2.00
N GLU A 211 -1.69 -17.04 0.83
CA GLU A 211 -0.57 -17.17 -0.13
C GLU A 211 -0.13 -15.81 -0.70
N ASN A 212 -1.06 -14.86 -0.79
CA ASN A 212 -0.80 -13.50 -1.29
C ASN A 212 -0.21 -12.54 -0.24
N ILE A 213 0.04 -13.01 0.99
CA ILE A 213 0.62 -12.20 2.07
C ILE A 213 2.03 -12.69 2.36
N LEU A 214 3.02 -11.91 1.96
CA LEU A 214 4.43 -12.18 2.23
C LEU A 214 4.80 -11.57 3.58
N TYR A 215 5.29 -12.40 4.49
CA TYR A 215 5.66 -12.00 5.84
C TYR A 215 7.17 -12.09 6.05
N ALA A 216 7.74 -11.10 6.73
CA ALA A 216 9.07 -11.20 7.26
C ALA A 216 9.23 -10.46 8.60
N ARG A 217 10.16 -10.95 9.43
CA ARG A 217 10.43 -10.39 10.74
C ARG A 217 11.79 -9.70 10.79
N ALA A 218 11.80 -8.43 11.15
CA ALA A 218 13.02 -7.71 11.47
C ALA A 218 13.36 -7.85 12.96
N TYR A 219 14.65 -7.99 13.27
CA TYR A 219 15.14 -8.25 14.63
C TYR A 219 15.89 -7.08 15.26
N ASN A 220 16.37 -6.15 14.43
CA ASN A 220 17.02 -4.89 14.84
C ASN A 220 16.76 -3.83 13.75
N SER A 221 17.04 -2.57 14.06
CA SER A 221 16.78 -1.41 13.20
C SER A 221 17.55 -1.42 11.87
N GLU A 222 18.74 -2.02 11.84
CA GLU A 222 19.55 -2.13 10.61
C GLU A 222 18.97 -3.20 9.68
N HIS A 223 18.64 -4.37 10.22
CA HIS A 223 17.94 -5.43 9.51
C HIS A 223 16.60 -4.91 8.97
N GLN A 224 15.82 -4.15 9.76
CA GLN A 224 14.58 -3.52 9.29
C GLN A 224 14.79 -2.64 8.05
N PHE A 225 15.89 -1.88 8.01
CA PHE A 225 16.23 -1.06 6.85
C PHE A 225 16.67 -1.91 5.65
N GLU A 226 17.47 -2.95 5.86
CA GLU A 226 17.91 -3.89 4.81
C GLU A 226 16.73 -4.61 4.15
N MET A 227 15.70 -4.97 4.93
CA MET A 227 14.47 -5.58 4.41
C MET A 227 13.78 -4.72 3.36
N LEU A 228 13.91 -3.39 3.40
CA LEU A 228 13.34 -2.50 2.37
C LEU A 228 14.01 -2.69 1.00
N ASN A 229 15.27 -3.15 0.95
CA ASN A 229 15.92 -3.49 -0.31
C ASN A 229 15.33 -4.77 -0.89
N LEU A 230 15.04 -5.77 -0.04
CA LEU A 230 14.37 -7.00 -0.46
C LEU A 230 12.94 -6.73 -0.94
N VAL A 231 12.22 -5.83 -0.27
CA VAL A 231 10.90 -5.37 -0.71
C VAL A 231 10.97 -4.76 -2.11
N ALA A 232 11.89 -3.82 -2.34
CA ALA A 232 12.04 -3.19 -3.65
C ALA A 232 12.41 -4.20 -4.75
N ALA A 233 13.27 -5.18 -4.45
CA ALA A 233 13.60 -6.25 -5.38
C ALA A 233 12.37 -7.11 -5.71
N LYS A 234 11.53 -7.44 -4.72
CA LYS A 234 10.30 -8.22 -4.94
C LYS A 234 9.23 -7.47 -5.70
N PHE A 235 9.04 -6.18 -5.43
CA PHE A 235 8.11 -5.34 -6.18
C PHE A 235 8.54 -5.13 -7.63
N HIS A 236 9.85 -5.17 -7.89
CA HIS A 236 10.40 -5.13 -9.23
C HIS A 236 10.24 -6.46 -9.97
N GLU A 237 10.53 -7.60 -9.32
CA GLU A 237 10.39 -8.95 -9.91
C GLU A 237 8.95 -9.28 -10.30
N GLU A 238 7.98 -8.90 -9.45
CA GLU A 238 6.55 -9.11 -9.65
C GLU A 238 5.83 -7.76 -9.87
N GLY A 239 6.18 -7.10 -10.97
CA GLY A 239 5.71 -5.75 -11.30
C GLY A 239 4.18 -5.63 -11.32
N GLY A 240 3.66 -4.59 -10.67
CA GLY A 240 2.21 -4.30 -10.63
C GLY A 240 1.39 -5.14 -9.65
N ILE A 241 1.91 -6.27 -9.16
CA ILE A 241 1.15 -7.25 -8.37
C ILE A 241 0.99 -6.82 -6.91
N PHE A 242 2.00 -6.19 -6.30
CA PHE A 242 1.95 -5.75 -4.92
C PHE A 242 1.27 -4.39 -4.79
N LYS A 243 0.40 -4.23 -3.78
CA LYS A 243 -0.39 -2.98 -3.58
C LYS A 243 -0.24 -2.36 -2.19
N LEU A 244 0.26 -3.12 -1.21
CA LEU A 244 0.40 -2.67 0.17
C LEU A 244 1.69 -3.19 0.82
N LEU A 245 2.41 -2.27 1.47
CA LEU A 245 3.51 -2.57 2.38
C LEU A 245 3.12 -2.15 3.81
N ILE A 246 3.12 -3.10 4.74
CA ILE A 246 2.89 -2.84 6.16
C ILE A 246 4.22 -2.94 6.93
N VAL A 247 4.46 -1.98 7.83
CA VAL A 247 5.54 -2.04 8.82
C VAL A 247 4.94 -1.92 10.24
N ASP A 248 4.87 -3.03 10.96
CA ASP A 248 4.27 -3.12 12.30
C ASP A 248 5.33 -3.55 13.35
N SER A 249 5.90 -2.64 14.15
CA SER A 249 5.80 -1.18 14.11
C SER A 249 7.13 -0.51 13.72
N ILE A 250 7.05 0.71 13.22
CA ILE A 250 8.21 1.47 12.70
C ILE A 250 9.21 1.85 13.80
N MET A 251 8.73 2.10 15.02
CA MET A 251 9.56 2.60 16.13
C MET A 251 9.97 1.53 17.15
N ALA A 252 9.43 0.32 17.13
CA ALA A 252 9.70 -0.68 18.17
C ALA A 252 11.20 -0.97 18.33
N LEU A 253 11.91 -1.24 17.24
CA LEU A 253 13.34 -1.57 17.26
C LEU A 253 14.19 -0.32 17.55
N PHE A 254 13.86 0.83 16.95
CA PHE A 254 14.56 2.09 17.18
C PHE A 254 14.54 2.58 18.63
N ARG A 255 13.53 2.18 19.42
CA ARG A 255 13.45 2.52 20.84
C ARG A 255 14.36 1.67 21.72
N VAL A 256 14.69 0.45 21.27
CA VAL A 256 15.52 -0.50 22.01
C VAL A 256 16.99 -0.33 21.61
N ASP A 257 17.25 -0.20 20.31
CA ASP A 257 18.61 -0.15 19.76
C ASP A 257 19.32 1.18 20.06
N TYR A 258 18.57 2.28 20.19
CA TYR A 258 19.12 3.60 20.47
C TYR A 258 18.60 4.12 21.81
N THR A 259 19.50 4.24 22.79
CA THR A 259 19.12 4.55 24.17
C THR A 259 19.74 5.86 24.67
N GLY A 260 18.96 6.57 25.50
CA GLY A 260 19.41 7.83 26.09
C GLY A 260 19.44 9.02 25.11
N ARG A 261 19.88 10.17 25.62
CA ARG A 261 19.91 11.43 24.85
C ARG A 261 21.09 11.52 23.88
N GLY A 262 22.19 10.80 24.14
CA GLY A 262 23.40 10.84 23.32
C GLY A 262 23.19 10.30 21.91
N GLU A 263 22.37 9.27 21.76
CA GLU A 263 22.12 8.58 20.47
C GLU A 263 20.87 9.12 19.74
N MET A 264 20.23 10.17 20.26
CA MET A 264 19.02 10.71 19.65
C MET A 264 19.27 11.24 18.24
N ALA A 265 20.39 11.91 17.99
CA ALA A 265 20.71 12.43 16.67
C ALA A 265 20.83 11.30 15.64
N ASP A 266 21.60 10.26 15.96
CA ASP A 266 21.81 9.10 15.09
C ASP A 266 20.50 8.35 14.83
N ARG A 267 19.68 8.16 15.87
CA ARG A 267 18.35 7.56 15.76
C ARG A 267 17.46 8.35 14.80
N GLN A 268 17.39 9.68 14.95
CA GLN A 268 16.57 10.53 14.09
C GLN A 268 17.08 10.55 12.64
N GLN A 269 18.40 10.50 12.43
CA GLN A 269 18.99 10.43 11.10
C GLN A 269 18.66 9.09 10.41
N LYS A 270 18.87 7.96 11.08
CA LYS A 270 18.56 6.63 10.53
C LYS A 270 17.06 6.45 10.29
N LEU A 271 16.20 6.94 11.20
CA LEU A 271 14.75 6.97 11.00
C LEU A 271 14.36 7.78 9.77
N GLY A 272 14.95 8.97 9.58
CA GLY A 272 14.71 9.80 8.39
C GLY A 272 15.12 9.12 7.09
N GLN A 273 16.22 8.37 7.09
CA GLN A 273 16.63 7.56 5.93
C GLN A 273 15.62 6.46 5.61
N MET A 274 15.12 5.76 6.63
CA MET A 274 14.12 4.70 6.47
C MET A 274 12.79 5.25 5.93
N LEU A 275 12.29 6.36 6.49
CA LEU A 275 11.05 6.99 6.04
C LEU A 275 11.17 7.55 4.61
N SER A 276 12.31 8.16 4.28
CA SER A 276 12.59 8.59 2.91
C SER A 276 12.63 7.40 1.94
N ARG A 277 13.18 6.24 2.34
CA ARG A 277 13.17 5.04 1.50
C ARG A 277 11.75 4.49 1.31
N LEU A 278 10.93 4.46 2.34
CA LEU A 278 9.53 4.05 2.26
C LEU A 278 8.73 4.94 1.30
N GLN A 279 8.88 6.26 1.40
CA GLN A 279 8.21 7.21 0.49
C GLN A 279 8.63 6.96 -0.96
N LYS A 280 9.93 6.78 -1.22
CA LYS A 280 10.44 6.46 -2.56
C LYS A 280 9.87 5.16 -3.10
N ILE A 281 9.82 4.09 -2.30
CA ILE A 281 9.20 2.81 -2.70
C ILE A 281 7.73 3.01 -3.05
N SER A 282 6.99 3.80 -2.26
CA SER A 282 5.57 4.08 -2.51
C SER A 282 5.33 4.73 -3.88
N GLU A 283 6.16 5.69 -4.25
CA GLU A 283 6.06 6.42 -5.53
C GLU A 283 6.68 5.64 -6.70
N GLU A 284 7.70 4.82 -6.45
CA GLU A 284 8.41 4.02 -7.45
C GLU A 284 7.50 2.90 -7.99
N PHE A 285 6.75 2.24 -7.11
CA PHE A 285 5.96 1.06 -7.45
C PHE A 285 4.43 1.28 -7.37
N ASN A 286 3.98 2.50 -7.07
CA ASN A 286 2.57 2.81 -6.80
C ASN A 286 1.95 1.88 -5.75
N VAL A 287 2.51 1.88 -4.54
CA VAL A 287 2.00 1.06 -3.42
C VAL A 287 1.57 1.94 -2.25
N ALA A 288 0.60 1.49 -1.48
CA ALA A 288 0.29 2.10 -0.19
C ALA A 288 1.30 1.65 0.87
N VAL A 289 1.79 2.58 1.69
CA VAL A 289 2.65 2.25 2.83
C VAL A 289 1.88 2.54 4.11
N PHE A 290 1.67 1.49 4.91
CA PHE A 290 0.97 1.58 6.19
C PHE A 290 1.94 1.26 7.34
N ILE A 291 2.15 2.23 8.22
CA ILE A 291 3.04 2.05 9.37
C ILE A 291 2.25 2.16 10.66
N THR A 292 2.53 1.26 11.60
CA THR A 292 2.03 1.43 12.96
C THR A 292 3.09 2.10 13.83
N ASN A 293 2.62 2.85 14.81
CA ASN A 293 3.50 3.49 15.78
C ASN A 293 2.92 3.43 17.19
N GLN A 294 3.81 3.56 18.16
CA GLN A 294 3.50 3.59 19.59
C GLN A 294 3.44 5.05 20.07
N ILE A 295 2.83 5.25 21.22
CA ILE A 295 2.83 6.55 21.90
C ILE A 295 3.78 6.50 23.10
N SER A 296 4.31 7.65 23.50
CA SER A 296 5.02 7.80 24.76
C SER A 296 4.16 8.55 25.76
N SER A 297 4.22 8.13 27.02
CA SER A 297 3.77 8.95 28.14
C SER A 297 4.76 10.10 28.33
N ASP A 298 4.27 11.34 28.29
CA ASP A 298 5.05 12.53 28.63
C ASP A 298 4.87 12.80 30.13
N PHE A 299 5.91 12.56 30.93
CA PHE A 299 5.89 12.82 32.38
C PHE A 299 6.34 14.25 32.73
N SER A 300 6.48 15.14 31.73
CA SER A 300 6.86 16.53 32.01
C SER A 300 5.72 17.30 32.68
N VAL A 301 6.08 18.01 33.76
CA VAL A 301 5.19 18.72 34.69
C VAL A 301 4.74 20.05 34.09
N ALA A 302 3.99 20.02 32.99
CA ALA A 302 3.26 21.16 32.42
C ALA A 302 2.41 20.71 31.22
N GLN A 303 1.46 19.78 31.43
CA GLN A 303 0.42 19.58 30.42
C GLN A 303 -0.62 20.69 30.56
N LEU A 304 -0.54 21.67 29.65
CA LEU A 304 -1.62 22.65 29.43
C LEU A 304 -2.86 21.98 28.79
N GLU A 305 -2.70 20.79 28.21
CA GLU A 305 -3.78 19.95 27.68
C GLU A 305 -3.55 18.47 28.05
N PRO A 306 -4.31 17.93 29.01
CA PRO A 306 -4.01 16.62 29.61
C PRO A 306 -4.33 15.37 28.76
N ASP A 307 -4.73 15.49 27.50
CA ASP A 307 -5.37 14.36 26.78
C ASP A 307 -4.86 14.06 25.35
N VAL A 308 -3.77 14.68 24.89
CA VAL A 308 -3.23 14.40 23.53
C VAL A 308 -2.04 13.44 23.61
N PRO A 309 -2.22 12.13 23.30
CA PRO A 309 -1.13 11.18 23.29
C PRO A 309 -0.10 11.55 22.21
N LYS A 310 1.16 11.72 22.60
CA LYS A 310 2.24 12.05 21.66
C LYS A 310 2.84 10.79 21.04
N PRO A 311 2.80 10.64 19.71
CA PRO A 311 3.45 9.54 19.02
C PRO A 311 4.98 9.61 19.13
N VAL A 312 5.63 8.44 19.14
CA VAL A 312 7.10 8.35 19.19
C VAL A 312 7.70 8.66 17.83
N GLY A 313 8.92 9.21 17.78
CA GLY A 313 9.64 9.52 16.53
C GLY A 313 9.80 11.01 16.25
N GLY A 314 9.06 11.86 16.98
CA GLY A 314 9.19 13.32 16.93
C GLY A 314 8.90 13.90 15.54
N ASN A 315 9.47 15.08 15.27
CA ASN A 315 9.16 15.84 14.05
C ASN A 315 9.57 15.12 12.76
N VAL A 316 10.59 14.27 12.79
CA VAL A 316 11.05 13.52 11.60
C VAL A 316 9.94 12.61 11.09
N LEU A 317 9.31 11.85 11.98
CA LEU A 317 8.19 10.97 11.61
C LEU A 317 6.93 11.77 11.26
N ALA A 318 6.66 12.84 12.02
CA ALA A 318 5.50 13.69 11.80
C ALA A 318 5.48 14.32 10.40
N HIS A 319 6.61 14.86 9.93
CA HIS A 319 6.70 15.48 8.59
C HIS A 319 6.81 14.47 7.44
N SER A 320 7.22 13.23 7.72
CA SER A 320 7.35 12.21 6.66
C SER A 320 6.06 11.44 6.41
N SER A 321 5.14 11.45 7.38
CA SER A 321 3.85 10.75 7.27
C SER A 321 2.83 11.71 6.68
N THR A 322 2.26 11.38 5.52
CA THR A 322 1.29 12.25 4.84
C THR A 322 -0.05 12.26 5.58
N THR A 323 -0.49 11.11 6.06
CA THR A 323 -1.76 10.98 6.79
C THR A 323 -1.52 10.27 8.11
N ARG A 324 -2.08 10.81 9.19
CA ARG A 324 -1.83 10.32 10.56
C ARG A 324 -3.15 10.08 11.28
N LEU A 325 -3.36 8.86 11.75
CA LEU A 325 -4.57 8.44 12.45
C LEU A 325 -4.27 8.10 13.92
N ALA A 326 -4.89 8.85 14.83
CA ALA A 326 -4.79 8.59 16.26
C ALA A 326 -5.92 7.65 16.70
N LEU A 327 -5.55 6.50 17.27
CA LEU A 327 -6.50 5.51 17.78
C LEU A 327 -6.58 5.56 19.31
N ARG A 328 -7.82 5.59 19.82
CA ARG A 328 -8.10 5.49 21.27
C ARG A 328 -9.21 4.50 21.57
N LYS A 329 -9.26 4.06 22.83
CA LYS A 329 -10.31 3.16 23.31
C LYS A 329 -11.61 3.95 23.49
N GLY A 330 -12.70 3.42 22.96
CA GLY A 330 -14.06 3.91 23.25
C GLY A 330 -14.69 3.10 24.39
N LYS A 331 -16.00 3.30 24.60
CA LYS A 331 -16.79 2.50 25.56
C LYS A 331 -16.96 1.06 25.05
N GLY A 332 -16.76 0.09 25.94
CA GLY A 332 -16.92 -1.34 25.62
C GLY A 332 -15.93 -1.81 24.56
N ASN A 333 -16.43 -2.45 23.50
CA ASN A 333 -15.59 -2.94 22.40
C ASN A 333 -15.41 -1.93 21.25
N ARG A 334 -15.87 -0.68 21.42
CA ARG A 334 -15.69 0.39 20.43
C ARG A 334 -14.28 0.98 20.52
N ARG A 335 -13.81 1.48 19.39
CA ARG A 335 -12.58 2.27 19.25
C ARG A 335 -12.94 3.56 18.52
N ILE A 336 -12.13 4.58 18.73
CA ILE A 336 -12.29 5.87 18.09
C ILE A 336 -11.02 6.14 17.31
N ALA A 337 -11.18 6.49 16.04
CA ALA A 337 -10.12 6.98 15.17
C ALA A 337 -10.31 8.47 14.97
N ARG A 338 -9.27 9.26 15.23
CA ARG A 338 -9.20 10.68 14.94
C ARG A 338 -8.19 10.90 13.83
N LEU A 339 -8.58 11.63 12.79
CA LEU A 339 -7.63 12.15 11.83
C LEU A 339 -6.80 13.24 12.50
N TYR A 340 -5.50 13.02 12.60
CA TYR A 340 -4.56 13.88 13.32
C TYR A 340 -3.81 14.83 12.39
N ASP A 341 -3.50 14.39 11.17
CA ASP A 341 -2.82 15.17 10.15
C ASP A 341 -3.15 14.60 8.77
N SER A 342 -3.38 15.47 7.78
CA SER A 342 -3.66 15.13 6.39
C SER A 342 -3.51 16.40 5.52
N PRO A 343 -3.04 16.28 4.27
CA PRO A 343 -2.90 17.42 3.37
C PRO A 343 -4.24 17.99 2.86
N ASP A 344 -5.30 17.18 2.82
CA ASP A 344 -6.54 17.48 2.10
C ASP A 344 -7.83 17.22 2.90
N LEU A 345 -7.75 16.51 4.03
CA LEU A 345 -8.91 16.12 4.83
C LEU A 345 -9.02 16.91 6.14
N GLU A 346 -10.24 17.25 6.52
CA GLU A 346 -10.53 17.95 7.78
C GLU A 346 -10.42 17.03 9.00
N GLU A 347 -9.89 17.57 10.10
CA GLU A 347 -9.82 16.85 11.38
C GLU A 347 -11.22 16.43 11.86
N ASN A 348 -11.47 15.12 11.85
CA ASN A 348 -12.71 14.52 12.31
C ASN A 348 -12.43 13.23 13.09
N GLU A 349 -13.45 12.74 13.77
CA GLU A 349 -13.40 11.47 14.50
C GLU A 349 -14.53 10.54 14.10
N VAL A 350 -14.24 9.26 14.01
CA VAL A 350 -15.23 8.21 13.78
C VAL A 350 -15.04 7.06 14.76
N SER A 351 -16.13 6.34 15.03
CA SER A 351 -16.10 5.15 15.88
C SER A 351 -16.15 3.89 15.02
N TYR A 352 -15.34 2.90 15.37
CA TYR A 352 -15.32 1.58 14.75
C TYR A 352 -15.27 0.49 15.82
N ILE A 353 -15.47 -0.77 15.44
CA ILE A 353 -15.37 -1.93 16.33
C ILE A 353 -14.34 -2.93 15.84
N ILE A 354 -13.80 -3.71 16.77
CA ILE A 354 -12.92 -4.84 16.46
C ILE A 354 -13.73 -6.12 16.70
N THR A 355 -14.01 -6.86 15.64
CA THR A 355 -14.77 -8.12 15.67
C THR A 355 -13.86 -9.31 15.39
N ASN A 356 -14.42 -10.52 15.36
CA ASN A 356 -13.67 -11.68 14.91
C ASN A 356 -13.20 -11.50 13.45
N GLY A 357 -14.05 -10.92 12.59
CA GLY A 357 -13.76 -10.59 11.19
C GLY A 357 -13.05 -9.24 10.98
N GLY A 358 -12.28 -8.78 11.97
CA GLY A 358 -11.42 -7.60 11.82
C GLY A 358 -12.11 -6.27 12.17
N ILE A 359 -11.69 -5.20 11.51
CA ILE A 359 -12.24 -3.84 11.69
C ILE A 359 -13.59 -3.72 11.00
N ASP A 360 -14.62 -3.25 11.70
CA ASP A 360 -16.00 -3.14 11.20
C ASP A 360 -16.69 -1.87 11.73
N ASP A 361 -17.81 -1.51 11.12
CA ASP A 361 -18.63 -0.36 11.50
C ASP A 361 -19.37 -0.61 12.82
N VAL A 362 -19.60 0.46 13.58
CA VAL A 362 -20.47 0.39 14.76
C VAL A 362 -21.90 0.22 14.27
N LYS A 363 -22.51 -0.94 14.52
CA LYS A 363 -23.96 -1.14 14.28
C LYS A 363 -24.74 0.02 14.90
N LYS A 364 -25.43 0.80 14.07
CA LYS A 364 -26.40 1.79 14.53
C LYS A 364 -27.51 1.00 15.21
N MET A 365 -27.82 1.34 16.46
CA MET A 365 -29.06 0.85 17.06
C MET A 365 -30.18 1.53 16.27
N GLU A 366 -30.92 0.74 15.49
CA GLU A 366 -32.19 1.19 14.89
C GLU A 366 -33.24 1.47 15.97
#